data_AF-A0A3B9NL74-F1
#
_entry.id   AF-A0A3B9NL74-F1
#
_cell.length_a   1.000
_cell.length_b   1.000
_cell.length_c   1.000
_cell.angle_alpha   90.00
_cell.angle_beta   90.00
_cell.angle_gamma   90.00
#
_symmetry.space_group_name_H-M   'P 1'
#
loop_
_entity.id
_entity.type
_entity.pdbx_description
1 polymer ?
#
loop_
_entity_poly.entity_id
_entity_poly.type
_entity_poly.pdbx_seq_one_letter_code
_entity_poly.pdbx_strand_id
1 'polypeptide(L)'
;MRKVAFFTEILVEDFDGASRTMFQLINRIDQQKFNYFFIYGGGPTQFRNFHSYKVPTFKIPVNDDYCLAIPQLIKKKLELALDKFAPDMIHIATPSLLGFFALNYAKRKGIPVLTIYHTHFISYIAYYFKNILPLVKPTEQWMKKAMNNFYNKCDIVYVPTKSILNELQQIGLQQEGLKLWQRGIDTALFNPQKKNLSQLQTITKNDKPTILFVSRIVWEKNIKTLIEIYQRIHAQ
;
A
#
# COMPACT_ATOMS: atom_id res chain seq x y z
N MET A 1 -16.02 -7.31 21.23
CA MET A 1 -15.00 -6.47 20.55
C MET A 1 -14.11 -7.37 19.72
N ARG A 2 -13.98 -7.12 18.41
CA ARG A 2 -13.14 -7.90 17.50
C ARG A 2 -11.68 -7.47 17.64
N LYS A 3 -10.75 -8.42 17.71
CA LYS A 3 -9.31 -8.18 17.84
C LYS A 3 -8.62 -8.29 16.49
N VAL A 4 -7.93 -7.24 16.08
CA VAL A 4 -7.25 -7.19 14.78
C VAL A 4 -5.75 -6.96 15.00
N ALA A 5 -4.92 -7.87 14.51
CA ALA A 5 -3.48 -7.65 14.44
C ALA A 5 -3.14 -7.05 13.07
N PHE A 6 -2.64 -5.82 13.06
CA PHE A 6 -2.35 -5.04 11.85
C PHE A 6 -0.85 -4.97 11.61
N PHE A 7 -0.39 -5.42 10.44
CA PHE A 7 1.02 -5.47 10.07
C PHE A 7 1.32 -4.50 8.92
N THR A 8 2.29 -3.62 9.12
CA THR A 8 2.79 -2.70 8.07
C THR A 8 4.29 -2.49 8.20
N GLU A 9 5.00 -2.26 7.08
CA GLU A 9 6.43 -1.92 7.17
C GLU A 9 6.65 -0.54 7.77
N ILE A 10 5.84 0.44 7.38
CA ILE A 10 5.96 1.83 7.80
C ILE A 10 4.59 2.29 8.31
N LEU A 11 4.55 2.73 9.56
CA LEU A 11 3.39 3.31 10.23
C LEU A 11 3.62 4.80 10.49
N VAL A 12 3.71 5.58 9.40
CA VAL A 12 3.90 7.03 9.41
C VAL A 12 2.84 7.67 8.51
N GLU A 13 2.09 8.62 9.06
CA GLU A 13 1.03 9.32 8.34
C GLU A 13 1.63 10.16 7.20
N ASP A 14 0.95 10.23 6.07
CA ASP A 14 1.35 10.98 4.87
C ASP A 14 2.71 10.61 4.23
N PHE A 15 3.37 9.53 4.69
CA PHE A 15 4.61 9.03 4.10
C PHE A 15 4.51 8.76 2.57
N ASP A 16 3.46 8.08 2.12
CA ASP A 16 3.19 7.83 0.70
C ASP A 16 1.69 7.64 0.42
N GLY A 17 1.34 7.29 -0.83
CA GLY A 17 -0.06 7.05 -1.19
C GLY A 17 -0.70 5.83 -0.52
N ALA A 18 0.11 4.82 -0.15
CA ALA A 18 -0.36 3.65 0.58
C ALA A 18 -0.65 4.02 2.04
N SER A 19 0.27 4.71 2.70
CA SER A 19 0.11 5.17 4.08
C SER A 19 -1.09 6.09 4.24
N ARG A 20 -1.29 7.04 3.31
CA ARG A 20 -2.50 7.88 3.29
C ARG A 20 -3.78 7.06 3.32
N THR A 21 -3.85 6.02 2.48
CA THR A 21 -5.03 5.14 2.44
C THR A 21 -5.19 4.36 3.75
N MET A 22 -4.09 3.85 4.32
CA MET A 22 -4.13 3.15 5.62
C MET A 22 -4.59 4.07 6.75
N PHE A 23 -4.10 5.30 6.83
CA PHE A 23 -4.46 6.25 7.88
C PHE A 23 -5.92 6.71 7.78
N GLN A 24 -6.52 6.74 6.58
CA GLN A 24 -7.97 6.93 6.44
C GLN A 24 -8.78 5.82 7.15
N LEU A 25 -8.28 4.58 7.16
CA LEU A 25 -8.88 3.49 7.93
C LEU A 25 -8.58 3.62 9.42
N ILE A 26 -7.30 3.83 9.77
CA ILE A 26 -6.84 3.87 11.16
C ILE A 26 -7.52 5.01 11.94
N ASN A 27 -7.68 6.17 11.31
CA ASN A 27 -8.34 7.34 11.93
C ASN A 27 -9.85 7.15 12.14
N ARG A 28 -10.44 6.08 11.57
CA ARG A 28 -11.87 5.75 11.69
C ARG A 28 -12.12 4.44 12.44
N ILE A 29 -11.11 3.92 13.15
CA ILE A 29 -11.28 2.73 13.99
C ILE A 29 -12.26 3.06 15.12
N ASP A 30 -13.40 2.37 15.12
CA ASP A 30 -14.34 2.36 16.23
C ASP A 30 -13.79 1.49 17.37
N GLN A 31 -13.23 2.12 18.40
CA GLN A 31 -12.60 1.43 19.55
C GLN A 31 -13.62 0.69 20.43
N GLN A 32 -14.93 0.92 20.27
CA GLN A 32 -15.96 0.14 20.96
C GLN A 32 -16.18 -1.21 20.25
N LYS A 33 -15.92 -1.28 18.94
CA LYS A 33 -16.09 -2.49 18.13
C LYS A 33 -14.79 -3.25 17.93
N PHE A 34 -13.66 -2.55 17.81
CA PHE A 34 -12.38 -3.14 17.45
C PHE A 34 -11.26 -2.80 18.45
N ASN A 35 -10.48 -3.82 18.79
CA ASN A 35 -9.20 -3.68 19.48
C ASN A 35 -8.09 -3.98 18.50
N TYR A 36 -7.20 -3.02 18.28
CA TYR A 36 -6.10 -3.17 17.34
C TYR A 36 -4.77 -3.40 18.07
N PHE A 37 -3.99 -4.32 17.52
CA PHE A 37 -2.58 -4.50 17.82
C PHE A 37 -1.77 -4.17 16.56
N PHE A 38 -0.97 -3.10 16.61
CA PHE A 38 -0.15 -2.65 15.49
C PHE A 38 1.27 -3.23 15.58
N ILE A 39 1.72 -3.88 14.51
CA ILE A 39 3.06 -4.42 14.38
C ILE A 39 3.71 -3.78 13.18
N TYR A 40 4.84 -3.09 13.39
CA TYR A 40 5.45 -2.31 12.33
C TYR A 40 6.97 -2.16 12.43
N GLY A 41 7.62 -1.88 11.32
CA GLY A 41 9.05 -1.56 11.27
C GLY A 41 9.32 -0.09 11.58
N GLY A 42 9.15 0.77 10.58
CA GLY A 42 9.27 2.23 10.70
C GLY A 42 8.02 2.83 11.36
N GLY A 43 8.20 3.75 12.30
CA GLY A 43 7.08 4.38 13.03
C GLY A 43 7.46 4.83 14.45
N PRO A 44 6.49 5.36 15.21
CA PRO A 44 6.71 5.86 16.56
C PRO A 44 7.04 4.72 17.54
N THR A 45 7.63 5.03 18.69
CA THR A 45 7.91 4.02 19.74
C THR A 45 6.62 3.41 20.31
N GLN A 46 5.58 4.23 20.44
CA GLN A 46 4.24 3.85 20.85
C GLN A 46 3.23 4.44 19.86
N PHE A 47 2.29 3.64 19.36
CA PHE A 47 1.29 4.13 18.41
C PHE A 47 -0.02 4.49 19.12
N ARG A 48 -0.17 5.78 19.45
CA ARG A 48 -1.36 6.31 20.16
C ARG A 48 -1.65 5.49 21.43
N ASN A 49 -2.93 5.24 21.72
CA ASN A 49 -3.39 4.40 22.82
C ASN A 49 -3.55 2.92 22.45
N PHE A 50 -3.06 2.48 21.28
CA PHE A 50 -3.19 1.10 20.84
C PHE A 50 -2.07 0.22 21.36
N HIS A 51 -2.29 -1.09 21.38
CA HIS A 51 -1.19 -2.05 21.51
C HIS A 51 -0.28 -1.87 20.29
N SER A 52 1.02 -1.70 20.51
CA SER A 52 1.99 -1.57 19.42
C SER A 52 3.26 -2.36 19.68
N TYR A 53 3.85 -2.93 18.63
CA TYR A 53 5.12 -3.63 18.68
C TYR A 53 5.99 -3.21 17.50
N LYS A 54 7.12 -2.57 17.80
CA LYS A 54 8.09 -2.16 16.79
C LYS A 54 9.08 -3.30 16.51
N VAL A 55 9.20 -3.68 15.24
CA VAL A 55 10.09 -4.73 14.75
C VAL A 55 11.42 -4.10 14.35
N PRO A 56 12.58 -4.73 14.65
CA PRO A 56 13.87 -4.25 14.17
C PRO A 56 13.90 -4.11 12.66
N THR A 57 14.58 -3.08 12.14
CA THR A 57 14.61 -2.75 10.72
C THR A 57 16.02 -2.58 10.18
N PHE A 58 16.23 -2.87 8.90
CA PHE A 58 17.37 -2.36 8.13
C PHE A 58 16.93 -1.28 7.15
N LYS A 59 17.76 -0.26 6.93
CA LYS A 59 17.54 0.72 5.86
C LYS A 59 17.81 0.09 4.51
N ILE A 60 17.06 0.51 3.49
CA ILE A 60 17.24 0.03 2.12
C ILE A 60 18.29 0.92 1.43
N PRO A 61 19.45 0.39 0.97
CA PRO A 61 20.54 1.21 0.43
C PRO A 61 20.17 2.04 -0.81
N VAL A 62 19.15 1.62 -1.55
CA VAL A 62 18.67 2.29 -2.78
C VAL A 62 17.67 3.42 -2.44
N ASN A 63 17.10 3.41 -1.23
CA ASN A 63 16.17 4.45 -0.77
C ASN A 63 16.13 4.49 0.77
N ASP A 64 16.89 5.41 1.36
CA ASP A 64 17.06 5.53 2.80
C ASP A 64 15.80 5.94 3.58
N ASP A 65 14.78 6.45 2.88
CA ASP A 65 13.47 6.75 3.47
C ASP A 65 12.70 5.47 3.81
N TYR A 66 13.03 4.35 3.16
CA TYR A 66 12.37 3.07 3.36
C TYR A 66 13.21 2.15 4.24
N CYS A 67 12.51 1.34 5.04
CA CYS A 67 13.11 0.32 5.86
C CYS A 67 12.44 -1.04 5.62
N LEU A 68 13.18 -2.09 5.96
CA LEU A 68 12.74 -3.47 5.90
C LEU A 68 12.72 -4.05 7.31
N ALA A 69 11.54 -4.36 7.83
CA ALA A 69 11.38 -5.04 9.10
C ALA A 69 11.87 -6.49 9.02
N ILE A 70 12.61 -6.90 10.06
CA ILE A 70 13.21 -8.22 10.19
C ILE A 70 12.55 -8.96 11.35
N PRO A 71 11.34 -9.54 11.15
CA PRO A 71 10.61 -10.22 12.21
C PRO A 71 11.38 -11.42 12.79
N GLN A 72 12.30 -12.01 12.02
CA GLN A 72 13.08 -13.17 12.46
C GLN A 72 13.96 -12.86 13.68
N LEU A 73 14.44 -11.62 13.84
CA LEU A 73 15.26 -11.21 14.98
C LEU A 73 14.49 -11.25 16.31
N ILE A 74 13.16 -11.17 16.25
CA ILE A 74 12.28 -11.14 17.42
C ILE A 74 11.16 -12.18 17.33
N LYS A 75 11.31 -13.20 16.48
CA LYS A 75 10.25 -14.16 16.12
C LYS A 75 9.51 -14.70 17.35
N LYS A 76 10.23 -15.28 18.31
CA LYS A 76 9.62 -15.88 19.51
C LYS A 76 8.84 -14.86 20.33
N LYS A 77 9.40 -13.66 20.54
CA LYS A 77 8.75 -12.58 21.31
C LYS A 77 7.49 -12.09 20.60
N LEU A 78 7.55 -11.94 19.28
CA LEU A 78 6.43 -11.50 18.47
C LEU A 78 5.31 -12.54 18.42
N GLU A 79 5.64 -13.83 18.26
CA GLU A 79 4.66 -14.92 18.32
C GLU A 79 3.99 -15.01 19.71
N LEU A 80 4.75 -14.87 20.80
CA LEU A 80 4.19 -14.81 22.16
C LEU A 80 3.27 -13.60 22.37
N ALA A 81 3.65 -12.43 21.85
CA ALA A 81 2.81 -11.23 21.93
C ALA A 81 1.49 -11.41 21.15
N LEU A 82 1.55 -12.03 19.97
CA LEU A 82 0.36 -12.35 19.17
C LEU A 82 -0.51 -13.40 19.85
N ASP A 83 0.08 -14.45 20.41
CA ASP A 83 -0.64 -15.50 21.15
C ASP A 83 -1.34 -14.92 22.40
N LYS A 84 -0.68 -14.00 23.11
CA LYS A 84 -1.29 -13.28 24.25
C LYS A 84 -2.43 -12.35 23.80
N PHE A 85 -2.26 -11.67 22.66
CA PHE A 85 -3.30 -10.80 22.12
C PHE A 85 -4.51 -11.61 21.64
N ALA A 86 -4.28 -12.79 21.05
CA ALA A 86 -5.26 -13.68 20.44
C ALA A 86 -6.14 -12.96 19.39
N PRO A 87 -5.59 -12.58 18.23
CA PRO A 87 -6.34 -11.85 17.21
C PRO A 87 -7.40 -12.72 16.55
N ASP A 88 -8.58 -12.14 16.30
CA ASP A 88 -9.65 -12.77 15.51
C ASP A 88 -9.35 -12.70 14.01
N MET A 89 -8.51 -11.72 13.60
CA MET A 89 -8.13 -11.48 12.22
C MET A 89 -6.76 -10.81 12.14
N ILE A 90 -6.03 -11.10 11.07
CA ILE A 90 -4.78 -10.43 10.73
C ILE A 90 -4.99 -9.57 9.48
N HIS A 91 -4.63 -8.29 9.57
CA HIS A 91 -4.61 -7.36 8.44
C HIS A 91 -3.16 -7.08 8.05
N ILE A 92 -2.77 -7.46 6.84
CA ILE A 92 -1.44 -7.20 6.28
C ILE A 92 -1.51 -6.08 5.24
N ALA A 93 -0.81 -4.98 5.48
CA ALA A 93 -0.78 -3.84 4.57
C ALA A 93 0.21 -4.01 3.40
N THR A 94 1.30 -4.75 3.62
CA THR A 94 2.39 -4.88 2.65
C THR A 94 2.88 -6.33 2.57
N PRO A 95 3.07 -6.91 1.37
CA PRO A 95 3.62 -8.25 1.18
C PRO A 95 5.15 -8.28 1.39
N SER A 96 5.60 -7.87 2.57
CA SER A 96 7.01 -7.76 2.97
C SER A 96 7.46 -8.97 3.81
N LEU A 97 8.72 -9.00 4.28
CA LEU A 97 9.16 -10.03 5.23
C LEU A 97 8.27 -10.10 6.48
N LEU A 98 7.84 -8.94 6.99
CA LEU A 98 6.86 -8.86 8.07
C LEU A 98 5.49 -9.38 7.67
N GLY A 99 5.03 -9.07 6.45
CA GLY A 99 3.79 -9.62 5.91
C GLY A 99 3.82 -11.14 5.77
N PHE A 100 4.87 -11.71 5.18
CA PHE A 100 5.04 -13.17 5.07
C PHE A 100 5.13 -13.84 6.44
N PHE A 101 5.77 -13.20 7.42
CA PHE A 101 5.76 -13.67 8.80
C PHE A 101 4.34 -13.73 9.36
N ALA A 102 3.56 -12.66 9.22
CA ALA A 102 2.18 -12.57 9.69
C ALA A 102 1.28 -13.61 9.02
N LEU A 103 1.40 -13.77 7.71
CA LEU A 103 0.66 -14.77 6.93
C LEU A 103 0.98 -16.20 7.39
N ASN A 104 2.26 -16.51 7.58
CA ASN A 104 2.68 -17.83 8.06
C ASN A 104 2.19 -18.09 9.49
N TYR A 105 2.21 -17.09 10.37
CA TYR A 105 1.64 -17.20 11.72
C TYR A 105 0.12 -17.46 11.65
N ALA A 106 -0.60 -16.67 10.86
CA ALA A 106 -2.04 -16.79 10.68
C ALA A 106 -2.46 -18.19 10.22
N LYS A 107 -1.79 -18.74 9.19
CA LYS A 107 -2.11 -20.08 8.67
C LYS A 107 -1.84 -21.20 9.67
N ARG A 108 -0.77 -21.10 10.47
CA ARG A 108 -0.54 -22.07 11.56
C ARG A 108 -1.59 -22.02 12.66
N LYS A 109 -2.20 -20.86 12.87
CA LYS A 109 -3.20 -20.63 13.93
C LYS A 109 -4.64 -20.70 13.43
N GLY A 110 -4.87 -20.90 12.12
CA GLY A 110 -6.21 -20.89 11.52
C GLY A 110 -6.89 -19.52 11.56
N ILE A 111 -6.12 -18.43 11.60
CA ILE A 111 -6.65 -17.06 11.72
C ILE A 111 -6.88 -16.48 10.31
N PRO A 112 -8.03 -15.87 10.01
CA PRO A 112 -8.30 -15.27 8.72
C PRO A 112 -7.40 -14.06 8.46
N VAL A 113 -6.95 -13.94 7.21
CA VAL A 113 -6.05 -12.89 6.74
C VAL A 113 -6.75 -12.00 5.73
N LEU A 114 -6.73 -10.71 6.04
CA LEU A 114 -7.16 -9.64 5.17
C LEU A 114 -5.94 -8.85 4.66
N THR A 115 -5.94 -8.46 3.39
CA THR A 115 -4.96 -7.51 2.86
C THR A 115 -5.60 -6.54 1.88
N ILE A 116 -4.99 -5.38 1.70
CA ILE A 116 -5.39 -4.38 0.73
C ILE A 116 -4.22 -4.18 -0.23
N TYR A 117 -4.51 -4.29 -1.53
CA TYR A 117 -3.54 -4.07 -2.59
C TYR A 117 -3.25 -2.57 -2.76
N HIS A 118 -2.30 -2.05 -1.98
CA HIS A 118 -1.98 -0.62 -1.94
C HIS A 118 -1.02 -0.16 -3.03
N THR A 119 0.03 -0.94 -3.24
CA THR A 119 1.14 -0.63 -4.15
C THR A 119 1.24 -1.74 -5.16
N HIS A 120 1.25 -1.37 -6.44
CA HIS A 120 1.32 -2.32 -7.54
C HIS A 120 2.77 -2.79 -7.76
N PHE A 121 3.40 -3.35 -6.72
CA PHE A 121 4.83 -3.69 -6.71
C PHE A 121 5.26 -4.51 -7.95
N ILE A 122 4.36 -5.32 -8.51
CA ILE A 122 4.60 -6.13 -9.70
C ILE A 122 5.10 -5.29 -10.88
N SER A 123 4.54 -4.09 -11.12
CA SER A 123 5.01 -3.21 -12.20
C SER A 123 6.38 -2.59 -11.92
N TYR A 124 6.76 -2.46 -10.65
CA TYR A 124 8.00 -1.80 -10.26
C TYR A 124 9.21 -2.74 -10.23
N ILE A 125 9.00 -4.07 -10.18
CA ILE A 125 10.10 -5.05 -10.10
C ILE A 125 11.06 -4.88 -11.29
N ALA A 126 10.53 -4.81 -12.52
CA ALA A 126 11.36 -4.63 -13.70
C ALA A 126 12.16 -3.32 -13.67
N TYR A 127 11.65 -2.28 -13.00
CA TYR A 127 12.32 -0.99 -12.89
C TYR A 127 13.44 -1.00 -11.84
N TYR A 128 13.14 -1.41 -10.60
CA TYR A 128 14.13 -1.38 -9.51
C TYR A 128 15.31 -2.32 -9.75
N PHE A 129 15.08 -3.46 -10.42
CA PHE A 129 16.12 -4.45 -10.64
C PHE A 129 16.83 -4.32 -12.00
N LYS A 130 16.41 -3.39 -12.87
CA LYS A 130 17.03 -3.18 -14.19
C LYS A 130 18.52 -2.87 -14.12
N ASN A 131 18.94 -2.18 -13.07
CA ASN A 131 20.31 -1.66 -12.93
C ASN A 131 21.17 -2.47 -11.95
N ILE A 132 20.61 -3.47 -11.26
CA ILE A 132 21.27 -4.11 -10.11
C ILE A 132 21.76 -5.52 -10.42
N LEU A 133 21.12 -6.29 -11.31
CA LEU A 133 21.46 -7.70 -11.52
C LEU A 133 21.52 -8.11 -13.02
N PRO A 134 22.51 -8.90 -13.46
CA PRO A 134 22.45 -9.61 -14.76
C PRO A 134 21.37 -10.71 -14.80
N LEU A 135 20.73 -11.02 -13.67
CA LEU A 135 19.67 -12.03 -13.48
C LEU A 135 18.27 -11.41 -13.26
N VAL A 136 17.97 -10.28 -13.92
CA VAL A 136 16.69 -9.54 -13.74
C VAL A 136 15.47 -10.44 -13.97
N LYS A 137 15.46 -11.22 -15.07
CA LYS A 137 14.29 -12.01 -15.47
C LYS A 137 13.94 -13.14 -14.47
N PRO A 138 14.89 -13.98 -14.02
CA PRO A 138 14.61 -14.97 -12.97
C PRO A 138 14.12 -14.35 -11.66
N THR A 139 14.73 -13.24 -11.25
CA THR A 139 14.37 -12.52 -10.00
C THR A 139 12.95 -11.97 -10.09
N GLU A 140 12.60 -11.38 -11.23
CA GLU A 140 11.26 -10.86 -11.49
C GLU A 140 10.20 -11.96 -11.45
N GLN A 141 10.44 -13.07 -12.12
CA GLN A 141 9.52 -14.22 -12.10
C GLN A 141 9.36 -14.79 -10.70
N TRP A 142 10.46 -14.90 -9.95
CA TRP A 142 10.42 -15.37 -8.56
C TRP A 142 9.61 -14.43 -7.67
N MET A 143 9.84 -13.11 -7.75
CA MET A 143 9.08 -12.12 -6.97
C MET A 143 7.59 -12.12 -7.35
N LYS A 144 7.25 -12.19 -8.64
CA LYS A 144 5.86 -12.35 -9.09
C LYS A 144 5.21 -13.60 -8.49
N LYS A 145 5.90 -14.74 -8.56
CA LYS A 145 5.42 -16.00 -7.96
C LYS A 145 5.25 -15.89 -6.45
N ALA A 146 6.20 -15.25 -5.76
CA ALA A 146 6.12 -15.02 -4.33
C ALA A 146 4.92 -14.14 -3.94
N MET A 147 4.69 -13.05 -4.68
CA MET A 147 3.55 -12.16 -4.49
C MET A 147 2.21 -12.87 -4.78
N ASN A 148 2.11 -13.60 -5.89
CA ASN A 148 0.91 -14.38 -6.21
C ASN A 148 0.60 -15.39 -5.11
N ASN A 149 1.61 -16.13 -4.64
CA ASN A 149 1.47 -17.08 -3.54
C ASN A 149 1.08 -16.39 -2.22
N PHE A 150 1.58 -15.18 -1.96
CA PHE A 150 1.19 -14.39 -0.79
C PHE A 150 -0.30 -14.04 -0.84
N TYR A 151 -0.75 -13.45 -1.95
CA TYR A 151 -2.14 -13.01 -2.09
C TYR A 151 -3.13 -14.16 -2.17
N ASN A 152 -2.81 -15.25 -2.88
CA ASN A 152 -3.66 -16.45 -2.94
C ASN A 152 -3.79 -17.17 -1.58
N LYS A 153 -2.90 -16.89 -0.63
CA LYS A 153 -3.03 -17.38 0.75
C LYS A 153 -3.79 -16.42 1.65
N CYS A 154 -4.10 -15.20 1.22
CA CYS A 154 -4.97 -14.32 1.98
C CYS A 154 -6.43 -14.72 1.77
N ASP A 155 -7.26 -14.61 2.79
CA ASP A 155 -8.68 -14.96 2.72
C ASP A 155 -9.48 -13.89 1.99
N ILE A 156 -9.08 -12.61 2.14
CA ILE A 156 -9.61 -11.48 1.37
C ILE A 156 -8.45 -10.58 0.93
N VAL A 157 -8.47 -10.19 -0.34
CA VAL A 157 -7.58 -9.22 -0.98
C VAL A 157 -8.44 -8.10 -1.57
N TYR A 158 -8.45 -6.94 -0.92
CA TYR A 158 -9.12 -5.75 -1.44
C TYR A 158 -8.31 -5.09 -2.54
N VAL A 159 -8.95 -4.81 -3.68
CA VAL A 159 -8.32 -4.19 -4.85
C VAL A 159 -8.99 -2.87 -5.21
N PRO A 160 -8.22 -1.83 -5.59
CA PRO A 160 -8.74 -0.48 -5.71
C PRO A 160 -9.56 -0.20 -6.98
N THR A 161 -9.32 -0.96 -8.05
CA THR A 161 -9.96 -0.73 -9.36
C THR A 161 -10.25 -2.05 -10.07
N LYS A 162 -11.22 -2.04 -10.99
CA LYS A 162 -11.51 -3.17 -11.88
C LYS A 162 -10.30 -3.51 -12.78
N SER A 163 -9.53 -2.50 -13.20
CA SER A 163 -8.33 -2.71 -14.01
C SER A 163 -7.29 -3.55 -13.26
N ILE A 164 -7.00 -3.20 -12.00
CA ILE A 164 -6.05 -3.96 -11.16
C ILE A 164 -6.62 -5.35 -10.84
N LEU A 165 -7.92 -5.46 -10.60
CA LEU A 165 -8.57 -6.76 -10.40
C LEU A 165 -8.31 -7.69 -11.60
N ASN A 166 -8.59 -7.22 -12.81
CA ASN A 166 -8.42 -7.99 -14.04
C ASN A 166 -6.95 -8.35 -14.27
N GLU A 167 -6.03 -7.40 -14.06
CA GLU A 167 -4.59 -7.63 -14.18
C GLU A 167 -4.10 -8.70 -13.20
N LEU A 168 -4.53 -8.63 -11.94
CA LEU A 168 -4.19 -9.62 -10.91
C LEU A 168 -4.71 -11.02 -11.25
N GLN A 169 -5.90 -11.13 -11.84
CA GLN A 169 -6.43 -12.40 -12.34
C GLN A 169 -5.59 -12.95 -13.49
N GLN A 170 -5.20 -12.10 -14.46
CA GLN A 170 -4.38 -12.52 -15.60
C GLN A 170 -3.01 -13.08 -15.19
N ILE A 171 -2.46 -12.59 -14.08
CA ILE A 171 -1.19 -13.09 -13.55
C ILE A 171 -1.35 -14.25 -12.55
N GLY A 172 -2.58 -14.75 -12.34
CA GLY A 172 -2.85 -15.99 -11.59
C GLY A 172 -3.29 -15.81 -10.13
N LEU A 173 -3.83 -14.64 -9.74
CA LEU A 173 -4.56 -14.54 -8.48
C LEU A 173 -5.97 -15.13 -8.63
N GLN A 174 -6.37 -15.93 -7.65
CA GLN A 174 -7.67 -16.59 -7.58
C GLN A 174 -8.78 -15.56 -7.34
N GLN A 175 -9.90 -15.70 -8.05
CA GLN A 175 -10.99 -14.73 -8.03
C GLN A 175 -11.73 -14.71 -6.69
N GLU A 176 -11.81 -15.85 -6.01
CA GLU A 176 -12.62 -16.07 -4.82
C GLU A 176 -12.21 -15.13 -3.67
N GLY A 177 -10.92 -14.82 -3.56
CA GLY A 177 -10.36 -13.92 -2.55
C GLY A 177 -10.35 -12.44 -2.94
N LEU A 178 -10.60 -12.09 -4.21
CA LEU A 178 -10.50 -10.70 -4.69
C LEU A 178 -11.81 -9.93 -4.46
N LYS A 179 -11.71 -8.77 -3.82
CA LYS A 179 -12.86 -7.88 -3.57
C LYS A 179 -12.56 -6.46 -4.02
N LEU A 180 -13.43 -5.90 -4.86
CA LEU A 180 -13.30 -4.50 -5.25
C LEU A 180 -13.60 -3.59 -4.05
N TRP A 181 -12.64 -2.74 -3.69
CA TRP A 181 -12.79 -1.72 -2.66
C TRP A 181 -12.18 -0.42 -3.17
N GLN A 182 -13.03 0.41 -3.75
CA GLN A 182 -12.63 1.66 -4.38
C GLN A 182 -12.26 2.69 -3.31
N ARG A 183 -11.23 3.48 -3.60
CA ARG A 183 -10.81 4.56 -2.70
C ARG A 183 -11.80 5.72 -2.79
N GLY A 184 -12.21 6.22 -1.63
CA GLY A 184 -12.96 7.47 -1.52
C GLY A 184 -12.03 8.70 -1.53
N ILE A 185 -12.63 9.87 -1.76
CA ILE A 185 -12.02 11.18 -1.56
C ILE A 185 -12.82 11.95 -0.51
N ASP A 186 -12.16 12.89 0.16
CA ASP A 186 -12.85 13.80 1.07
C ASP A 186 -13.72 14.78 0.25
N THR A 187 -15.03 14.60 0.28
CA THR A 187 -15.98 15.43 -0.47
C THR A 187 -16.19 16.81 0.15
N ALA A 188 -15.77 17.04 1.39
CA ALA A 188 -15.72 18.38 1.95
C ALA A 188 -14.55 19.16 1.34
N LEU A 189 -13.41 18.52 1.05
CA LEU A 189 -12.28 19.15 0.36
C LEU A 189 -12.49 19.23 -1.16
N PHE A 190 -12.85 18.11 -1.79
CA PHE A 190 -13.02 17.97 -3.23
C PHE A 190 -14.49 17.99 -3.62
N ASN A 191 -15.01 19.20 -3.86
CA ASN A 191 -16.40 19.43 -4.21
C ASN A 191 -16.50 20.28 -5.49
N PRO A 192 -17.26 19.86 -6.52
CA PRO A 192 -17.52 20.68 -7.72
C PRO A 192 -18.05 22.10 -7.42
N GLN A 193 -18.76 22.30 -6.31
CA GLN A 193 -19.25 23.61 -5.87
C GLN A 193 -18.13 24.58 -5.48
N LYS A 194 -16.92 24.09 -5.19
CA LYS A 194 -15.73 24.92 -4.90
C LYS A 194 -14.99 25.36 -6.17
N LYS A 195 -15.49 25.05 -7.36
CA LYS A 195 -14.90 25.45 -8.64
C LYS A 195 -14.90 26.97 -8.78
N ASN A 196 -13.72 27.57 -8.98
CA ASN A 196 -13.56 29.00 -9.19
C ASN A 196 -12.93 29.27 -10.57
N LEU A 197 -13.76 29.59 -11.56
CA LEU A 197 -13.31 29.86 -12.93
C LEU A 197 -12.56 31.19 -13.07
N SER A 198 -12.97 32.24 -12.34
CA SER A 198 -12.30 33.55 -12.44
C SER A 198 -10.88 33.50 -11.88
N GLN A 199 -10.68 32.76 -10.79
CA GLN A 199 -9.34 32.50 -10.24
C GLN A 199 -8.48 31.71 -11.24
N LEU A 200 -9.03 30.70 -11.90
CA LEU A 200 -8.31 29.95 -12.94
C LEU A 200 -7.88 30.86 -14.10
N GLN A 201 -8.79 31.70 -14.59
CA GLN A 201 -8.53 32.67 -15.68
C GLN A 201 -7.47 33.70 -15.28
N THR A 202 -7.43 34.10 -14.00
CA THR A 202 -6.38 34.99 -13.49
C THR A 202 -5.00 34.32 -13.54
N ILE A 203 -4.93 33.02 -13.24
CA ILE A 203 -3.69 32.24 -13.29
C ILE A 203 -3.24 32.01 -14.74
N THR A 204 -4.15 31.58 -15.60
CA THR A 204 -3.84 31.22 -17.00
C THR A 204 -3.74 32.43 -17.93
N LYS A 205 -4.28 33.58 -17.52
CA LYS A 205 -4.42 34.81 -18.31
C LYS A 205 -5.18 34.62 -19.63
N ASN A 206 -6.06 33.63 -19.68
CA ASN A 206 -6.93 33.35 -20.82
C ASN A 206 -8.17 32.56 -20.39
N ASP A 207 -9.15 32.47 -21.28
CA ASP A 207 -10.42 31.76 -21.09
C ASP A 207 -10.45 30.39 -21.78
N LYS A 208 -9.31 29.88 -22.26
CA LYS A 208 -9.22 28.60 -22.96
C LYS A 208 -9.31 27.41 -21.99
N PRO A 209 -9.71 26.22 -22.48
CA PRO A 209 -9.63 24.99 -21.70
C PRO A 209 -8.24 24.79 -21.11
N THR A 210 -8.18 24.53 -19.80
CA THR A 210 -6.93 24.38 -19.05
C THR A 210 -6.67 22.91 -18.74
N ILE A 211 -5.49 22.41 -19.11
CA ILE A 211 -5.01 21.09 -18.71
C ILE A 211 -4.18 21.26 -17.43
N LEU A 212 -4.66 20.69 -16.32
CA LEU A 212 -3.96 20.67 -15.05
C LEU A 212 -3.37 19.28 -14.79
N PHE A 213 -2.06 19.22 -14.52
CA PHE A 213 -1.37 17.99 -14.13
C PHE A 213 -0.80 18.15 -12.72
N VAL A 214 -1.28 17.32 -11.78
CA VAL A 214 -0.79 17.31 -10.38
C VAL A 214 -0.29 15.91 -10.06
N SER A 215 1.02 15.77 -9.92
CA SER A 215 1.67 14.51 -9.57
C SER A 215 3.10 14.74 -9.06
N ARG A 216 3.64 13.78 -8.31
CA ARG A 216 5.10 13.67 -8.13
C ARG A 216 5.78 13.49 -9.49
N ILE A 217 6.98 14.05 -9.63
CA ILE A 217 7.83 13.90 -10.82
C ILE A 217 8.62 12.59 -10.69
N VAL A 218 7.93 11.47 -10.94
CA VAL A 218 8.50 10.12 -10.94
C VAL A 218 8.13 9.40 -12.22
N TRP A 219 8.96 8.46 -12.66
CA TRP A 219 8.87 7.88 -14.01
C TRP A 219 7.51 7.20 -14.29
N GLU A 220 6.87 6.60 -13.27
CA GLU A 220 5.58 5.91 -13.44
C GLU A 220 4.45 6.86 -13.85
N LYS A 221 4.66 8.17 -13.70
CA LYS A 221 3.68 9.21 -14.02
C LYS A 221 3.73 9.65 -15.46
N ASN A 222 4.65 9.08 -16.25
CA ASN A 222 4.75 9.22 -17.70
C ASN A 222 4.63 10.68 -18.20
N ILE A 223 5.48 11.55 -17.66
CA ILE A 223 5.50 12.98 -17.99
C ILE A 223 5.76 13.23 -19.49
N LYS A 224 6.40 12.26 -20.18
CA LYS A 224 6.57 12.30 -21.64
C LYS A 224 5.24 12.48 -22.37
N THR A 225 4.20 11.78 -21.95
CA THR A 225 2.85 11.94 -22.53
C THR A 225 2.30 13.34 -22.32
N LEU A 226 2.55 13.99 -21.17
CA LEU A 226 2.14 15.37 -20.96
C LEU A 226 2.87 16.33 -21.92
N ILE A 227 4.17 16.12 -22.15
CA ILE A 227 4.97 16.91 -23.09
C ILE A 227 4.47 16.71 -24.53
N GLU A 228 4.19 15.47 -24.93
CA GLU A 228 3.64 15.16 -26.25
C GLU A 228 2.26 15.81 -26.47
N ILE A 229 1.39 15.81 -25.45
CA ILE A 229 0.11 16.51 -25.49
C ILE A 229 0.32 18.01 -25.71
N TYR A 230 1.24 18.63 -24.96
CA TYR A 230 1.56 20.04 -25.11
C TYR A 230 2.06 20.38 -26.53
N GLN A 231 3.00 19.59 -27.06
CA GLN A 231 3.53 19.78 -28.40
C GLN A 231 2.44 19.67 -29.47
N ARG A 232 1.53 18.70 -29.35
CA ARG A 232 0.42 18.52 -30.29
C ARG A 232 -0.57 19.68 -30.27
N ILE A 233 -0.85 20.24 -29.09
CA ILE A 233 -1.76 21.38 -28.94
C ILE A 233 -1.12 22.67 -29.48
N HIS A 234 0.20 22.85 -29.33
CA HIS A 234 0.90 24.04 -29.80
C HIS A 234 1.22 24.01 -31.31
N ALA A 235 1.25 22.82 -31.92
CA ALA A 235 1.45 22.68 -33.36
C ALA A 235 0.20 22.96 -34.20
N GLN A 236 -0.94 23.21 -33.57
CA GLN A 236 -2.21 23.62 -34.17
C GLN A 236 -2.40 25.12 -34.04
#